data_AF-A0A0E3UVF4-F1
#
_entry.id   AF-A0A0E3UVF4-F1
#
_cell.length_a   1.000
_cell.length_b   1.000
_cell.length_c   1.000
_cell.angle_alpha   90.00
_cell.angle_beta   90.00
_cell.angle_gamma   90.00
#
_symmetry.space_group_name_H-M   'P 1'
#
loop_
_entity.id
_entity.type
_entity.pdbx_description
1 polymer ?
#
loop_
_entity_poly.entity_id
_entity_poly.type
_entity_poly.pdbx_seq_one_letter_code
_entity_poly.pdbx_strand_id
1 'polypeptide(L)'
;MWIGLTAGVAACGAEYTPKPKGYNRIDLPSQAYQQLQEDHPYSFEYSAHAKIRPDSSGIAQPHWINIIYPSLGANVQLTYKDLQNSNEVLNDLVEDARKLTAKHQIKAYAIEESEIKISSGDVASVFELEGEVPSQFQFYVTDSTEHFLRGALYFRTATQNDSLAPVIEFVKKDIIHLLNTLEWKSK
;
A
#
# COMPACT_ATOMS: atom_id res chain seq x y z
N MET A 1 -38.45 -66.55 -13.08
CA MET A 1 -38.30 -65.85 -14.37
C MET A 1 -38.65 -64.39 -14.13
N TRP A 2 -37.70 -63.51 -14.42
CA TRP A 2 -37.79 -62.05 -14.48
C TRP A 2 -37.68 -61.18 -13.21
N ILE A 3 -36.60 -60.39 -13.27
CA ILE A 3 -36.10 -59.28 -12.46
C ILE A 3 -36.73 -57.98 -13.03
N GLY A 4 -36.87 -56.92 -12.22
CA GLY A 4 -37.15 -55.58 -12.75
C GLY A 4 -37.36 -54.54 -11.64
N LEU A 5 -36.31 -54.06 -10.98
CA LEU A 5 -35.49 -52.89 -11.33
C LEU A 5 -36.08 -51.57 -10.77
N THR A 6 -35.66 -51.24 -9.55
CA THR A 6 -35.78 -49.91 -8.92
C THR A 6 -34.83 -48.93 -9.61
N ALA A 7 -35.37 -47.89 -10.24
CA ALA A 7 -34.60 -46.80 -10.82
C ALA A 7 -34.35 -45.70 -9.78
N GLY A 8 -33.13 -45.65 -9.22
CA GLY A 8 -32.64 -44.53 -8.44
C GLY A 8 -31.99 -43.50 -9.36
N VAL A 9 -32.52 -42.28 -9.39
CA VAL A 9 -31.90 -41.15 -10.10
C VAL A 9 -30.83 -40.56 -9.18
N ALA A 10 -29.59 -41.00 -9.31
CA ALA A 10 -28.45 -40.34 -8.69
C ALA A 10 -28.07 -39.13 -9.56
N ALA A 11 -28.56 -37.94 -9.18
CA ALA A 11 -28.08 -36.69 -9.75
C ALA A 11 -26.69 -36.39 -9.19
N CYS A 12 -25.65 -36.69 -9.97
CA CYS A 12 -24.29 -36.22 -9.70
C CYS A 12 -24.24 -34.72 -10.04
N GLY A 13 -24.44 -33.85 -9.04
CA GLY A 13 -24.12 -32.44 -9.17
C GLY A 13 -22.62 -32.28 -9.27
N ALA A 14 -22.11 -32.00 -10.48
CA ALA A 14 -20.72 -31.62 -10.65
C ALA A 14 -20.52 -30.26 -9.96
N GLU A 15 -19.90 -30.30 -8.78
CA GLU A 15 -19.48 -29.11 -8.05
C GLU A 15 -18.43 -28.40 -8.90
N TYR A 16 -18.86 -27.35 -9.61
CA TYR A 16 -18.00 -26.56 -10.47
C TYR A 16 -17.07 -25.73 -9.59
N THR A 17 -15.86 -26.22 -9.34
CA THR A 17 -14.79 -25.41 -8.74
C THR A 17 -14.20 -24.52 -9.84
N PRO A 18 -14.38 -23.18 -9.80
CA PRO A 18 -13.80 -22.30 -10.80
C PRO A 18 -12.26 -22.42 -10.76
N LYS A 19 -11.64 -22.51 -11.94
CA LYS A 19 -10.18 -22.56 -12.05
C LYS A 19 -9.57 -21.28 -11.44
N PRO A 20 -8.44 -21.38 -10.71
CA PRO A 20 -7.76 -20.21 -10.19
C PRO A 20 -7.42 -19.26 -11.34
N LYS A 21 -7.69 -17.96 -11.16
CA LYS A 21 -7.38 -16.94 -12.16
C LYS A 21 -5.87 -16.95 -12.44
N GLY A 22 -5.49 -17.17 -13.70
CA GLY A 22 -4.10 -17.08 -14.13
C GLY A 22 -3.70 -15.62 -14.32
N TYR A 23 -2.84 -15.11 -13.45
CA TYR A 23 -2.26 -13.79 -13.60
C TYR A 23 -1.20 -13.79 -14.71
N ASN A 24 -0.99 -12.63 -15.36
CA ASN A 24 0.15 -12.46 -16.25
C ASN A 24 1.44 -12.75 -15.47
N ARG A 25 2.35 -13.55 -16.06
CA ARG A 25 3.65 -13.80 -15.44
C ARG A 25 4.47 -12.51 -15.49
N ILE A 26 4.58 -11.84 -14.36
CA ILE A 26 5.44 -10.67 -14.17
C ILE A 26 6.72 -11.18 -13.50
N ASP A 27 7.85 -11.05 -14.19
CA ASP A 27 9.15 -11.36 -13.59
C ASP A 27 9.53 -10.22 -12.64
N LEU A 28 9.40 -10.48 -11.34
CA LEU A 28 9.74 -9.54 -10.26
C LEU A 28 11.20 -9.74 -9.85
N PRO A 29 11.97 -8.67 -9.62
CA PRO A 29 13.33 -8.81 -9.13
C PRO A 29 13.35 -9.30 -7.68
N SER A 30 14.51 -9.77 -7.21
CA SER A 30 14.70 -9.99 -5.77
C SER A 30 14.70 -8.66 -5.02
N GLN A 31 14.16 -8.65 -3.81
CA GLN A 31 14.22 -7.47 -2.94
C GLN A 31 15.67 -7.15 -2.59
N ALA A 32 16.01 -5.88 -2.74
CA ALA A 32 17.30 -5.31 -2.39
C ALA A 32 17.04 -3.86 -1.98
N TYR A 33 17.74 -3.39 -0.96
CA TYR A 33 17.46 -2.10 -0.33
C TYR A 33 18.70 -1.22 -0.31
N GLN A 34 18.47 0.08 -0.29
CA GLN A 34 19.50 1.11 -0.19
C GLN A 34 19.00 2.25 0.71
N GLN A 35 19.92 2.91 1.40
CA GLN A 35 19.62 4.02 2.31
C GLN A 35 19.25 5.29 1.54
N LEU A 36 18.23 6.03 2.00
CA LEU A 36 17.93 7.38 1.54
C LEU A 36 19.12 8.32 1.77
N GLN A 37 19.67 8.88 0.69
CA GLN A 37 20.84 9.76 0.73
C GLN A 37 20.47 11.25 0.83
N GLU A 38 19.24 11.60 0.48
CA GLU A 38 18.75 12.99 0.47
C GLU A 38 18.52 13.48 1.91
N ASP A 39 18.67 14.79 2.14
CA ASP A 39 18.53 15.37 3.48
C ASP A 39 17.07 15.71 3.79
N HIS A 40 16.48 14.92 4.69
CA HIS A 40 15.11 15.05 5.17
C HIS A 40 15.06 14.89 6.70
N PRO A 41 13.99 15.39 7.36
CA PRO A 41 13.66 15.12 8.77
C PRO A 41 13.37 13.64 9.08
N TYR A 42 13.55 12.76 8.11
CA TYR A 42 13.41 11.33 8.21
C TYR A 42 14.48 10.64 7.36
N SER A 43 14.73 9.38 7.67
CA SER A 43 15.64 8.48 6.95
C SER A 43 15.00 7.10 6.90
N PHE A 44 15.22 6.35 5.82
CA PHE A 44 14.77 4.97 5.70
C PHE A 44 15.54 4.26 4.58
N GLU A 45 15.41 2.93 4.55
CA GLU A 45 15.81 2.14 3.40
C GLU A 45 14.66 2.00 2.40
N TYR A 46 14.98 2.02 1.11
CA TYR A 46 14.02 1.83 0.03
C TYR A 46 14.57 0.91 -1.05
N SER A 47 13.69 0.43 -1.93
CA SER A 47 14.05 -0.52 -2.98
C SER A 47 15.19 -0.02 -3.88
N ALA A 48 16.20 -0.86 -4.11
CA ALA A 48 17.27 -0.63 -5.08
C ALA A 48 16.73 -0.52 -6.52
N HIS A 49 15.51 -1.01 -6.76
CA HIS A 49 14.81 -0.96 -8.04
C HIS A 49 13.99 0.33 -8.23
N ALA A 50 13.95 1.19 -7.21
CA ALA A 50 13.20 2.44 -7.23
C ALA A 50 14.11 3.66 -7.36
N LYS A 51 13.49 4.79 -7.74
CA LYS A 51 14.13 6.09 -7.86
C LYS A 51 13.38 7.09 -7.01
N ILE A 52 14.12 7.83 -6.17
CA ILE A 52 13.58 8.96 -5.42
C ILE A 52 13.51 10.18 -6.32
N ARG A 53 12.38 10.90 -6.25
CA ARG A 53 12.18 12.20 -6.86
C ARG A 53 11.42 13.12 -5.92
N PRO A 54 11.80 14.40 -5.81
CA PRO A 54 10.95 15.39 -5.15
C PRO A 54 9.56 15.42 -5.78
N ASP A 55 8.54 15.67 -4.97
CA ASP A 55 7.20 15.92 -5.49
C ASP A 55 7.19 17.20 -6.34
N SER A 56 6.69 17.10 -7.57
CA SER A 56 6.66 18.20 -8.54
C SER A 56 5.27 18.81 -8.71
N SER A 57 4.29 18.46 -7.87
CA SER A 57 2.96 19.05 -7.91
C SER A 57 2.99 20.52 -7.49
N GLY A 58 2.05 21.33 -7.98
CA GLY A 58 1.97 22.76 -7.62
C GLY A 58 1.69 23.02 -6.13
N ILE A 59 1.33 21.99 -5.37
CA ILE A 59 1.07 22.02 -3.92
C ILE A 59 2.18 21.34 -3.11
N ALA A 60 3.26 20.90 -3.77
CA ALA A 60 4.35 20.18 -3.15
C ALA A 60 4.98 21.02 -2.02
N GLN A 61 5.23 20.36 -0.89
CA GLN A 61 5.88 20.97 0.26
C GLN A 61 7.29 20.41 0.41
N PRO A 62 8.17 21.08 1.17
CA PRO A 62 9.49 20.53 1.49
C PRO A 62 9.38 19.11 2.04
N HIS A 63 10.34 18.27 1.67
CA HIS A 63 10.43 16.86 2.09
C HIS A 63 9.29 15.96 1.61
N TRP A 64 8.52 16.37 0.60
CA TRP A 64 7.63 15.48 -0.13
C TRP A 64 8.39 14.83 -1.28
N ILE A 65 8.29 13.50 -1.35
CA ILE A 65 9.04 12.70 -2.32
C ILE A 65 8.16 11.60 -2.92
N ASN A 66 8.58 11.12 -4.07
CA ASN A 66 7.99 10.01 -4.79
C ASN A 66 9.03 8.89 -4.94
N ILE A 67 8.67 7.69 -4.50
CA ILE A 67 9.45 6.46 -4.71
C ILE A 67 8.89 5.77 -5.95
N ILE A 68 9.56 6.00 -7.08
CA ILE A 68 9.10 5.57 -8.39
C ILE A 68 9.72 4.22 -8.73
N TYR A 69 8.91 3.24 -9.11
CA TYR A 69 9.33 1.93 -9.60
C TYR A 69 9.08 1.85 -11.13
N PRO A 70 10.06 2.24 -11.98
CA PRO A 70 9.80 2.42 -13.40
C PRO A 70 9.41 1.13 -14.13
N SER A 71 10.04 0.01 -13.76
CA SER A 71 9.76 -1.31 -14.35
C SER A 71 8.40 -1.88 -13.93
N LEU A 72 7.88 -1.44 -12.78
CA LEU A 72 6.64 -1.91 -12.18
C LEU A 72 5.46 -0.97 -12.46
N GLY A 73 5.71 0.22 -13.00
CA GLY A 73 4.69 1.23 -13.24
C GLY A 73 4.02 1.73 -11.93
N ALA A 74 4.71 1.58 -10.80
CA ALA A 74 4.22 1.95 -9.47
C ALA A 74 4.91 3.21 -8.95
N ASN A 75 4.20 3.95 -8.11
CA ASN A 75 4.69 5.14 -7.43
C ASN A 75 4.19 5.17 -5.99
N VAL A 76 5.08 5.27 -5.02
CA VAL A 76 4.70 5.56 -3.63
C VAL A 76 4.95 7.04 -3.39
N GLN A 77 3.86 7.81 -3.24
CA GLN A 77 3.96 9.20 -2.86
C GLN A 77 4.09 9.29 -1.35
N LEU A 78 5.08 10.05 -0.88
CA LEU A 78 5.31 10.36 0.53
C LEU A 78 5.12 11.86 0.77
N THR A 79 4.29 12.19 1.74
CA THR A 79 4.06 13.56 2.21
C THR A 79 4.44 13.67 3.67
N TYR A 80 5.21 14.69 4.00
CA TYR A 80 5.68 14.99 5.34
C TYR A 80 5.05 16.27 5.88
N LYS A 81 4.75 16.28 7.18
CA LYS A 81 4.29 17.44 7.92
C LYS A 81 5.01 17.52 9.26
N ASP A 82 5.40 18.73 9.61
CA ASP A 82 5.87 19.08 10.95
C ASP A 82 4.66 19.42 11.82
N LEU A 83 4.46 18.65 12.88
CA LEU A 83 3.34 18.80 13.82
C LEU A 83 3.52 20.00 14.75
N GLN A 84 4.76 20.49 14.92
CA GLN A 84 5.10 21.60 15.81
C GLN A 84 4.55 21.41 17.23
N ASN A 85 4.50 20.17 17.74
CA ASN A 85 3.94 19.81 19.04
C ASN A 85 2.45 20.17 19.22
N SER A 86 1.69 20.25 18.13
CA SER A 86 0.26 20.56 18.16
C SER A 86 -0.60 19.30 18.02
N ASN A 87 -1.30 18.95 19.10
CA ASN A 87 -2.29 17.86 19.11
C ASN A 87 -3.49 18.14 18.19
N GLU A 88 -3.86 19.42 17.98
CA GLU A 88 -4.94 19.80 17.05
C GLU A 88 -4.54 19.45 15.61
N VAL A 89 -3.33 19.83 15.20
CA VAL A 89 -2.78 19.52 13.87
C VAL A 89 -2.66 18.01 13.67
N LEU A 90 -2.22 17.26 14.69
CA LEU A 90 -2.17 15.80 14.62
C LEU A 90 -3.56 15.21 14.38
N ASN A 91 -4.57 15.63 15.15
CA ASN A 91 -5.93 15.13 15.01
C ASN A 91 -6.51 15.43 13.62
N ASP A 92 -6.30 16.64 13.12
CA ASP A 92 -6.73 17.05 11.78
C ASP A 92 -6.09 16.18 10.68
N LEU A 93 -4.78 15.95 10.77
CA LEU A 93 -4.06 15.13 9.78
C LEU A 93 -4.48 13.66 9.81
N VAL A 94 -4.73 13.11 10.99
CA VAL A 94 -5.26 11.74 11.15
C VAL A 94 -6.68 11.65 10.58
N GLU A 95 -7.53 12.62 10.88
CA GLU A 95 -8.89 12.66 10.35
C GLU A 95 -8.89 12.81 8.81
N ASP A 96 -8.04 13.67 8.27
CA ASP A 96 -7.86 13.86 6.84
C ASP A 96 -7.35 12.60 6.15
N ALA A 97 -6.36 11.91 6.74
CA ALA A 97 -5.87 10.65 6.22
C ALA A 97 -7.00 9.60 6.14
N ARG A 98 -7.81 9.47 7.19
CA ARG A 98 -8.99 8.59 7.22
C ARG A 98 -10.05 9.01 6.21
N LYS A 99 -10.36 10.31 6.11
CA LYS A 99 -11.33 10.86 5.13
C LYS A 99 -10.89 10.59 3.69
N LEU A 100 -9.60 10.75 3.37
CA LEU A 100 -9.07 10.47 2.03
C LEU A 100 -9.19 8.98 1.69
N THR A 101 -8.85 8.09 2.62
CA THR A 101 -9.06 6.66 2.47
C THR A 101 -10.55 6.35 2.27
N ALA A 102 -11.43 6.95 3.08
CA ALA A 102 -12.87 6.76 3.00
C ALA A 102 -13.48 7.27 1.68
N LYS A 103 -12.96 8.34 1.07
CA LYS A 103 -13.46 8.83 -0.25
C LYS A 103 -13.24 7.82 -1.37
N HIS A 104 -12.31 6.88 -1.22
CA HIS A 104 -12.11 5.78 -2.17
C HIS A 104 -13.09 4.60 -1.95
N GLN A 105 -13.89 4.60 -0.88
CA GLN A 105 -14.92 3.57 -0.58
C GLN A 105 -15.96 3.42 -1.69
N ILE A 106 -16.25 4.48 -2.46
CA ILE A 106 -17.28 4.43 -3.50
C ILE A 106 -16.95 3.38 -4.58
N LYS A 107 -15.67 2.99 -4.72
CA LYS A 107 -15.20 1.97 -5.68
C LYS A 107 -14.47 0.79 -5.03
N ALA A 108 -14.22 0.83 -3.71
CA ALA A 108 -13.56 -0.25 -3.00
C ALA A 108 -14.58 -1.35 -2.68
N TYR A 109 -14.20 -2.61 -2.90
CA TYR A 109 -14.98 -3.75 -2.43
C TYR A 109 -14.83 -3.95 -0.92
N ALA A 110 -13.63 -3.67 -0.39
CA ALA A 110 -13.31 -3.75 1.03
C ALA A 110 -12.23 -2.74 1.40
N ILE A 111 -12.20 -2.33 2.67
CA ILE A 111 -11.10 -1.59 3.30
C ILE A 111 -10.73 -2.31 4.58
N GLU A 112 -9.44 -2.62 4.73
CA GLU A 112 -8.87 -3.17 5.95
C GLU A 112 -7.97 -2.12 6.59
N GLU A 113 -8.31 -1.67 7.80
CA GLU A 113 -7.48 -0.80 8.63
C GLU A 113 -6.75 -1.66 9.66
N SER A 114 -5.43 -1.51 9.75
CA SER A 114 -4.61 -2.21 10.73
C SER A 114 -3.51 -1.29 11.28
N GLU A 115 -2.99 -1.64 12.44
CA GLU A 115 -1.86 -0.95 13.06
C GLU A 115 -0.64 -1.88 13.06
N ILE A 116 0.49 -1.35 12.64
CA ILE A 116 1.77 -2.07 12.60
C ILE A 116 2.74 -1.36 13.51
N LYS A 117 3.25 -2.07 14.52
CA LYS A 117 4.37 -1.58 15.32
C LYS A 117 5.65 -1.70 14.51
N ILE A 118 6.33 -0.59 14.28
CA ILE A 118 7.57 -0.54 13.51
C ILE A 118 8.80 -0.65 14.44
N SER A 119 9.98 -0.93 13.88
CA SER A 119 11.19 -1.18 14.68
C SER A 119 11.59 -0.02 15.59
N SER A 120 11.26 1.23 15.23
CA SER A 120 11.51 2.42 16.06
C SER A 120 10.70 2.42 17.36
N GLY A 121 9.60 1.66 17.41
CA GLY A 121 8.64 1.64 18.50
C GLY A 121 7.34 2.39 18.19
N ASP A 122 7.32 3.21 17.14
CA ASP A 122 6.12 3.92 16.67
C ASP A 122 5.07 2.95 16.11
N VAL A 123 3.84 3.43 15.98
CA VAL A 123 2.73 2.69 15.38
C VAL A 123 2.35 3.36 14.06
N ALA A 124 2.47 2.61 12.96
CA ALA A 124 1.97 3.00 11.66
C ALA A 124 0.54 2.49 11.48
N SER A 125 -0.38 3.37 11.09
CA SER A 125 -1.72 2.97 10.67
C SER A 125 -1.69 2.69 9.17
N VAL A 126 -2.13 1.50 8.76
CA VAL A 126 -2.12 0.99 7.39
C VAL A 126 -3.54 0.73 6.93
N PHE A 127 -3.82 1.10 5.68
CA PHE A 127 -5.09 0.92 5.01
C PHE A 127 -4.88 0.17 3.71
N GLU A 128 -5.48 -1.02 3.62
CA GLU A 128 -5.52 -1.80 2.39
C GLU A 128 -6.90 -1.68 1.75
N LEU A 129 -6.93 -1.37 0.46
CA LEU A 129 -8.17 -1.19 -0.28
C LEU A 129 -8.23 -2.20 -1.42
N GLU A 130 -9.30 -2.99 -1.46
CA GLU A 130 -9.55 -3.94 -2.54
C GLU A 130 -10.50 -3.36 -3.58
N GLY A 131 -10.34 -3.74 -4.85
CA GLY A 131 -11.18 -3.28 -5.95
C GLY A 131 -10.60 -2.13 -6.77
N GLU A 132 -11.40 -1.55 -7.67
CA GLU A 132 -11.02 -0.52 -8.67
C GLU A 132 -10.79 0.86 -8.06
N VAL A 133 -9.86 0.90 -7.11
CA VAL A 133 -9.44 2.09 -6.38
C VAL A 133 -8.14 2.64 -6.96
N PRO A 134 -7.92 3.97 -6.88
CA PRO A 134 -6.70 4.59 -7.38
C PRO A 134 -5.47 4.26 -6.53
N SER A 135 -5.65 3.87 -5.27
CA SER A 135 -4.59 3.45 -4.36
C SER A 135 -5.06 2.29 -3.49
N GLN A 136 -4.32 1.19 -3.52
CA GLN A 136 -4.66 -0.06 -2.83
C GLN A 136 -3.93 -0.21 -1.48
N PHE A 137 -2.91 0.62 -1.23
CA PHE A 137 -2.16 0.60 0.01
C PHE A 137 -1.81 2.03 0.42
N GLN A 138 -2.21 2.41 1.62
CA GLN A 138 -1.95 3.72 2.20
C GLN A 138 -1.52 3.55 3.65
N PHE A 139 -0.74 4.49 4.16
CA PHE A 139 -0.36 4.50 5.57
C PHE A 139 -0.11 5.91 6.07
N TYR A 140 -0.12 6.07 7.38
CA TYR A 140 0.55 7.18 8.05
C TYR A 140 1.27 6.70 9.31
N VAL A 141 2.30 7.43 9.71
CA VAL A 141 3.10 7.18 10.92
C VAL A 141 3.57 8.51 11.51
N THR A 142 3.66 8.57 12.83
CA THR A 142 4.02 9.77 13.57
C THR A 142 4.71 9.41 14.88
N ASP A 143 5.61 10.27 15.33
CA ASP A 143 6.19 10.25 16.69
C ASP A 143 5.24 10.92 17.73
N SER A 144 4.06 11.36 17.30
CA SER A 144 3.05 12.12 18.04
C SER A 144 3.43 13.56 18.40
N THR A 145 4.65 14.02 18.14
CA THR A 145 5.17 15.32 18.59
C THR A 145 5.58 16.23 17.46
N GLU A 146 6.43 15.76 16.55
CA GLU A 146 7.08 16.60 15.55
C GLU A 146 6.84 16.10 14.13
N HIS A 147 6.80 14.79 13.94
CA HIS A 147 6.84 14.18 12.62
C HIS A 147 5.54 13.51 12.27
N PHE A 148 4.99 13.83 11.10
CA PHE A 148 3.89 13.10 10.49
C PHE A 148 4.24 12.76 9.04
N LEU A 149 4.35 11.46 8.75
CA LEU A 149 4.65 10.95 7.41
C LEU A 149 3.46 10.12 6.92
N ARG A 150 2.97 10.44 5.72
CA ARG A 150 1.90 9.70 5.04
C ARG A 150 2.40 9.16 3.72
N GLY A 151 2.01 7.94 3.39
CA GLY A 151 2.32 7.31 2.12
C GLY A 151 1.09 6.74 1.42
N ALA A 152 1.11 6.78 0.08
CA ALA A 152 0.08 6.16 -0.75
C ALA A 152 0.68 5.54 -2.01
N LEU A 153 0.34 4.28 -2.28
CA LEU A 153 0.76 3.53 -3.45
C LEU A 153 -0.20 3.78 -4.61
N TYR A 154 0.32 4.25 -5.74
CA TYR A 154 -0.39 4.48 -6.99
C TYR A 154 0.22 3.66 -8.12
N PHE A 155 -0.62 3.29 -9.09
CA PHE A 155 -0.18 2.69 -10.34
C PHE A 155 -0.47 3.62 -11.51
N ARG A 156 0.46 3.69 -12.48
CA ARG A 156 0.29 4.52 -13.68
C ARG A 156 -0.85 4.04 -14.57
N THR A 157 -1.14 2.74 -14.58
CA THR A 157 -2.17 2.12 -15.43
C THR A 157 -3.37 1.74 -14.56
N ALA A 158 -4.38 2.61 -14.57
CA ALA A 158 -5.51 2.60 -13.62
C ALA A 158 -6.60 1.55 -13.86
N THR A 159 -6.39 0.50 -14.68
CA THR A 159 -7.53 -0.23 -15.29
C THR A 159 -7.52 -1.75 -15.23
N GLN A 160 -6.52 -2.43 -14.65
CA GLN A 160 -6.51 -3.91 -14.58
C GLN A 160 -5.96 -4.43 -13.23
N ASN A 161 -6.72 -4.25 -12.15
CA ASN A 161 -6.29 -4.64 -10.79
C ASN A 161 -5.87 -6.09 -10.65
N ASP A 162 -6.61 -7.02 -11.27
CA ASP A 162 -6.30 -8.44 -11.14
C ASP A 162 -4.88 -8.73 -11.64
N SER A 163 -4.40 -8.07 -12.71
CA SER A 163 -3.03 -8.33 -13.23
C SER A 163 -1.90 -7.75 -12.37
N LEU A 164 -2.19 -6.84 -11.43
CA LEU A 164 -1.17 -6.14 -10.66
C LEU A 164 -0.89 -6.76 -9.29
N ALA A 165 -1.67 -7.75 -8.84
CA ALA A 165 -1.53 -8.39 -7.53
C ALA A 165 -0.07 -8.72 -7.15
N PRO A 166 0.75 -9.36 -8.02
CA PRO A 166 2.15 -9.63 -7.69
C PRO A 166 3.00 -8.37 -7.46
N VAL A 167 2.71 -7.30 -8.20
CA VAL A 167 3.42 -6.03 -8.11
C VAL A 167 3.02 -5.28 -6.84
N ILE A 168 1.73 -5.28 -6.51
CA ILE A 168 1.20 -4.69 -5.27
C ILE A 168 1.88 -5.34 -4.08
N GLU A 169 1.90 -6.67 -4.02
CA GLU A 169 2.52 -7.41 -2.93
C GLU A 169 4.04 -7.18 -2.86
N PHE A 170 4.71 -7.02 -4.00
CA PHE A 170 6.12 -6.65 -4.04
C PHE A 170 6.35 -5.27 -3.40
N VAL A 171 5.63 -4.25 -3.86
CA VAL A 171 5.82 -2.88 -3.37
C VAL A 171 5.33 -2.72 -1.93
N LYS A 172 4.28 -3.43 -1.51
CA LYS A 172 3.84 -3.49 -0.11
C LYS A 172 4.97 -3.94 0.80
N LYS A 173 5.66 -5.04 0.47
CA LYS A 173 6.80 -5.51 1.27
C LYS A 173 7.91 -4.47 1.34
N ASP A 174 8.17 -3.75 0.25
CA ASP A 174 9.14 -2.65 0.25
C ASP A 174 8.69 -1.46 1.12
N ILE A 175 7.38 -1.16 1.19
CA ILE A 175 6.82 -0.15 2.10
C ILE A 175 6.92 -0.60 3.57
N ILE A 176 6.65 -1.87 3.87
CA ILE A 176 6.82 -2.41 5.22
C ILE A 176 8.30 -2.35 5.65
N HIS A 177 9.23 -2.65 4.74
CA HIS A 177 10.66 -2.49 5.00
C HIS A 177 11.04 -1.03 5.28
N LEU A 178 10.52 -0.10 4.46
CA LEU A 178 10.69 1.33 4.67
C LEU A 178 10.20 1.75 6.05
N LEU A 179 8.99 1.33 6.44
CA LEU A 179 8.42 1.62 7.75
C LEU A 179 9.28 1.04 8.88
N ASN A 180 9.80 -0.17 8.73
CA ASN A 180 10.65 -0.82 9.73
C ASN A 180 12.06 -0.23 9.83
N THR A 181 12.51 0.52 8.84
CA THR A 181 13.81 1.21 8.82
C THR A 181 13.67 2.72 8.96
N LEU A 182 12.45 3.19 9.24
CA LEU A 182 12.16 4.60 9.41
C LEU A 182 12.79 5.12 10.69
N GLU A 183 13.61 6.16 10.53
CA GLU A 183 14.21 6.91 11.61
C GLU A 183 13.89 8.40 11.45
N TRP A 184 13.42 9.02 12.52
CA TRP A 184 13.25 10.47 12.59
C TRP A 184 14.58 11.14 12.84
N LYS A 185 14.84 12.25 12.16
CA LYS A 185 16.04 13.07 12.41
C LYS A 185 15.63 14.31 13.21
N SER A 186 16.30 14.52 14.34
CA SER A 186 16.22 15.78 15.07
C SER A 186 16.74 16.93 14.20
N LYS A 187 16.10 18.10 14.31
CA LYS A 187 16.61 19.35 13.73
C LYS A 187 17.96 19.77 14.33
#